data_AF-A0A6A4I9H4-F1
#
_entry.id   AF-A0A6A4I9H4-F1
#
_cell.length_a   1.000
_cell.length_b   1.000
_cell.length_c   1.000
_cell.angle_alpha   90.00
_cell.angle_beta   90.00
_cell.angle_gamma   90.00
#
_symmetry.space_group_name_H-M   'P 1'
#
loop_
_entity.id
_entity.type
_entity.pdbx_description
1 polymer ?
#
loop_
_entity_poly.entity_id
_entity_poly.type
_entity_poly.pdbx_seq_one_letter_code
_entity_poly.pdbx_strand_id
1 'polypeptide(L)'
;MSLGDKSVPTTTSTSTETLKPEPPSSSAKTSVADAKDTTKEKAPPSPTTAKPSSPPNPSSSTRPNGQVEPEASTDEIINMDIFNQILELDDDDTHDFSREMVEEYYTQAAQTFDDMDAALTEKDLVKLSDLGHFLKGSSATLGITHVQSSCEKIQRYGQLRDEEKGIDLNDKQALDLITQLIAQVKVEYSVAEKWMKNWYKEQSDKGPSE
;
A
#
# COMPACT_ATOMS: atom_id res chain seq x y z
N MET A 1 -99.25 7.60 17.75
CA MET A 1 -99.30 9.05 17.44
C MET A 1 -97.87 9.56 17.48
N SER A 2 -97.44 10.36 16.50
CA SER A 2 -96.16 11.13 16.36
C SER A 2 -94.82 10.42 16.65
N LEU A 3 -93.83 10.36 15.76
CA LEU A 3 -93.13 11.37 14.91
C LEU A 3 -91.98 12.12 15.61
N GLY A 4 -90.80 12.08 14.98
CA GLY A 4 -89.66 13.01 15.17
C GLY A 4 -88.68 12.67 16.29
N ASP A 5 -87.37 12.96 16.19
CA ASP A 5 -86.59 13.50 15.06
C ASP A 5 -85.13 12.96 15.09
N LYS A 6 -84.24 13.51 14.25
CA LYS A 6 -82.94 13.01 13.78
C LYS A 6 -81.80 13.34 14.76
N SER A 7 -80.61 12.70 14.70
CA SER A 7 -79.35 13.26 14.12
C SER A 7 -78.15 12.79 14.97
N VAL A 8 -76.86 12.84 14.62
CA VAL A 8 -76.04 12.68 13.39
C VAL A 8 -74.64 12.21 13.92
N PRO A 9 -73.92 11.26 13.29
CA PRO A 9 -72.67 10.70 13.86
C PRO A 9 -71.40 11.47 13.45
N THR A 10 -70.25 11.15 14.09
CA THR A 10 -68.93 11.73 13.76
C THR A 10 -67.79 10.71 13.93
N THR A 11 -67.24 10.26 12.78
CA THR A 11 -65.84 9.86 12.46
C THR A 11 -65.09 8.75 13.23
N THR A 12 -64.06 8.07 12.69
CA THR A 12 -63.61 7.71 11.32
C THR A 12 -62.32 6.88 11.49
N SER A 13 -62.17 5.74 10.81
CA SER A 13 -60.96 5.35 10.02
C SER A 13 -61.06 3.91 9.51
N THR A 14 -60.46 3.66 8.35
CA THR A 14 -60.82 2.56 7.43
C THR A 14 -59.58 1.81 6.93
N SER A 15 -59.70 0.49 6.73
CA SER A 15 -58.76 -0.33 5.93
C SER A 15 -59.51 -1.46 5.19
N THR A 16 -59.32 -1.53 3.86
CA THR A 16 -59.80 -2.56 2.89
C THR A 16 -58.86 -2.48 1.68
N GLU A 17 -58.13 -3.50 1.22
CA GLU A 17 -58.51 -4.80 0.62
C GLU A 17 -59.14 -4.71 -0.80
N THR A 18 -58.54 -5.36 -1.83
CA THR A 18 -59.17 -6.25 -2.86
C THR A 18 -58.35 -6.42 -4.19
N LEU A 19 -58.63 -7.54 -4.88
CA LEU A 19 -57.95 -8.34 -5.94
C LEU A 19 -57.88 -7.83 -7.42
N LYS A 20 -56.84 -8.36 -8.14
CA LYS A 20 -56.65 -8.81 -9.57
C LYS A 20 -57.70 -8.49 -10.70
N PRO A 21 -57.28 -8.10 -11.95
CA PRO A 21 -57.19 -9.02 -13.15
C PRO A 21 -56.06 -8.76 -14.20
N GLU A 22 -55.83 -9.74 -15.10
CA GLU A 22 -54.94 -9.72 -16.31
C GLU A 22 -55.75 -9.57 -17.62
N PRO A 23 -55.13 -9.10 -18.73
CA PRO A 23 -55.42 -9.64 -20.08
C PRO A 23 -54.12 -9.73 -20.98
N PRO A 24 -54.13 -9.92 -22.32
CA PRO A 24 -53.83 -11.21 -22.95
C PRO A 24 -52.71 -11.23 -24.05
N SER A 25 -52.44 -12.41 -24.61
CA SER A 25 -51.43 -12.69 -25.66
C SER A 25 -51.91 -12.43 -27.10
N SER A 26 -51.01 -11.96 -28.00
CA SER A 26 -51.05 -12.26 -29.45
C SER A 26 -49.73 -11.95 -30.19
N SER A 27 -49.57 -12.53 -31.39
CA SER A 27 -48.33 -12.67 -32.18
C SER A 27 -48.11 -11.59 -33.26
N ALA A 28 -46.85 -11.36 -33.69
CA ALA A 28 -46.39 -11.41 -35.12
C ALA A 28 -44.98 -10.80 -35.36
N LYS A 29 -44.32 -11.23 -36.47
CA LYS A 29 -43.01 -10.76 -36.96
C LYS A 29 -43.10 -9.41 -37.70
N THR A 30 -41.99 -8.63 -37.75
CA THR A 30 -41.10 -8.46 -38.93
C THR A 30 -40.09 -7.31 -38.73
N SER A 31 -38.91 -7.46 -39.35
CA SER A 31 -37.74 -6.56 -39.59
C SER A 31 -38.00 -5.03 -39.64
N VAL A 32 -37.01 -4.13 -39.41
CA VAL A 32 -35.64 -4.05 -39.97
C VAL A 32 -34.64 -3.27 -39.07
N ALA A 33 -33.36 -3.35 -39.46
CA ALA A 33 -32.14 -2.76 -38.90
C ALA A 33 -32.15 -1.29 -38.41
N ASP A 34 -31.23 -0.97 -37.49
CA ASP A 34 -30.17 0.03 -37.75
C ASP A 34 -28.92 -0.21 -36.87
N ALA A 35 -27.83 0.51 -37.12
CA ALA A 35 -26.45 0.11 -36.78
C ALA A 35 -25.80 0.82 -35.57
N LYS A 36 -24.92 0.11 -34.87
CA LYS A 36 -23.70 0.54 -34.14
C LYS A 36 -23.07 -0.71 -33.51
N ASP A 37 -21.78 -0.87 -33.26
CA ASP A 37 -20.54 -0.18 -33.63
C ASP A 37 -19.46 -1.07 -33.00
N THR A 38 -18.47 -1.50 -33.78
CA THR A 38 -17.36 -2.30 -33.25
C THR A 38 -16.29 -1.39 -32.69
N THR A 39 -16.05 -1.44 -31.38
CA THR A 39 -14.75 -1.03 -30.82
C THR A 39 -14.14 -2.14 -29.97
N LYS A 40 -12.84 -2.32 -30.16
CA LYS A 40 -12.03 -3.49 -29.82
C LYS A 40 -11.23 -3.17 -28.57
N GLU A 41 -11.59 -3.77 -27.43
CA GLU A 41 -10.88 -3.53 -26.17
C GLU A 41 -9.44 -4.05 -26.26
N LYS A 42 -8.50 -3.22 -25.78
CA LYS A 42 -7.06 -3.35 -26.00
C LYS A 42 -6.39 -3.74 -24.70
N ALA A 43 -5.69 -4.87 -24.70
CA ALA A 43 -4.95 -5.36 -23.54
C ALA A 43 -3.91 -4.34 -23.02
N PRO A 44 -3.66 -4.29 -21.69
CA PRO A 44 -2.64 -3.43 -21.11
C PRO A 44 -1.22 -3.91 -21.48
N PRO A 45 -0.25 -3.01 -21.68
CA PRO A 45 1.13 -3.39 -22.00
C PRO A 45 1.92 -3.81 -20.75
N SER A 46 2.61 -4.94 -20.81
CA SER A 46 3.64 -5.32 -19.84
C SER A 46 4.90 -4.44 -19.98
N PRO A 47 5.56 -4.03 -18.88
CA PRO A 47 6.88 -3.43 -18.96
C PRO A 47 7.96 -4.49 -19.22
N THR A 48 8.65 -4.39 -20.36
CA THR A 48 9.75 -5.29 -20.75
C THR A 48 11.05 -4.93 -20.03
N THR A 49 11.71 -5.96 -19.50
CA THR A 49 13.03 -5.91 -18.85
C THR A 49 14.18 -5.54 -19.80
N ALA A 50 15.12 -4.73 -19.31
CA ALA A 50 16.47 -4.61 -19.85
C ALA A 50 17.49 -4.61 -18.69
N LYS A 51 18.60 -5.35 -18.83
CA LYS A 51 19.62 -5.57 -17.78
C LYS A 51 20.67 -4.44 -17.69
N PRO A 52 21.38 -4.33 -16.54
CA PRO A 52 22.26 -3.20 -16.23
C PRO A 52 23.71 -3.36 -16.77
N SER A 53 24.42 -2.23 -16.81
CA SER A 53 25.87 -2.15 -17.06
C SER A 53 26.61 -1.83 -15.75
N SER A 54 27.64 -2.61 -15.42
CA SER A 54 28.42 -2.49 -14.18
C SER A 54 29.48 -1.37 -14.21
N PRO A 55 29.93 -0.84 -13.05
CA PRO A 55 30.86 0.27 -12.95
C PRO A 55 32.36 -0.14 -12.92
N PRO A 56 33.30 0.80 -13.16
CA PRO A 56 34.71 0.61 -12.88
C PRO A 56 35.07 0.95 -11.41
N ASN A 57 35.94 0.12 -10.83
CA ASN A 57 36.48 0.25 -9.47
C ASN A 57 37.82 1.02 -9.49
N PRO A 58 38.25 1.68 -8.40
CA PRO A 58 39.63 1.42 -7.94
C PRO A 58 39.85 1.39 -6.41
N SER A 59 40.33 0.23 -5.95
CA SER A 59 41.46 0.04 -5.02
C SER A 59 41.63 0.90 -3.76
N SER A 60 41.25 0.27 -2.63
CA SER A 60 42.09 0.03 -1.43
C SER A 60 42.90 1.17 -0.76
N SER A 61 42.65 1.38 0.55
CA SER A 61 43.69 1.77 1.52
C SER A 61 43.38 1.23 2.93
N THR A 62 44.39 1.17 3.79
CA THR A 62 44.48 0.25 4.93
C THR A 62 44.12 0.86 6.29
N ARG A 63 43.51 0.02 7.15
CA ARG A 63 43.29 0.06 8.61
C ARG A 63 44.34 0.86 9.45
N PRO A 64 43.97 1.41 10.64
CA PRO A 64 43.83 0.54 11.83
C PRO A 64 42.77 0.88 12.90
N ASN A 65 42.11 -0.19 13.36
CA ASN A 65 41.70 -0.52 14.74
C ASN A 65 41.54 0.60 15.79
N GLY A 66 40.29 0.94 16.11
CA GLY A 66 39.85 1.47 17.41
C GLY A 66 38.55 0.78 17.82
N GLN A 67 38.39 0.42 19.10
CA GLN A 67 37.11 -0.06 19.62
C GLN A 67 36.15 1.12 19.74
N VAL A 68 35.02 1.03 19.05
CA VAL A 68 33.84 1.87 19.24
C VAL A 68 32.64 0.96 19.45
N GLU A 69 31.73 1.37 20.33
CA GLU A 69 30.40 0.76 20.43
C GLU A 69 29.68 0.88 19.08
N PRO A 70 28.67 0.03 18.80
CA PRO A 70 27.84 0.18 17.61
C PRO A 70 26.88 1.37 17.78
N GLU A 71 27.46 2.58 17.76
CA GLU A 71 26.80 3.81 17.35
C GLU A 71 26.39 3.59 15.89
N ALA A 72 25.22 2.98 15.66
CA ALA A 72 24.73 2.67 14.31
C ALA A 72 24.61 3.98 13.53
N SER A 73 25.51 4.18 12.57
CA SER A 73 25.62 5.41 11.80
C SER A 73 24.30 5.67 11.06
N THR A 74 23.77 6.89 11.20
CA THR A 74 22.49 7.26 10.57
C THR A 74 22.48 7.10 9.05
N ASP A 75 23.67 7.14 8.43
CA ASP A 75 23.93 6.83 7.02
C ASP A 75 23.45 5.43 6.58
N GLU A 76 23.27 4.47 7.51
CA GLU A 76 22.76 3.13 7.20
C GLU A 76 21.21 3.07 7.15
N ILE A 77 20.51 3.97 7.86
CA ILE A 77 19.05 3.91 8.04
C ILE A 77 18.29 4.62 6.91
N ILE A 78 18.74 5.83 6.54
CA ILE A 78 18.17 6.64 5.46
C ILE A 78 19.30 7.08 4.53
N ASN A 79 19.16 6.76 3.25
CA ASN A 79 20.03 7.26 2.20
C ASN A 79 19.77 8.76 1.99
N MET A 80 20.67 9.60 2.49
CA MET A 80 20.58 11.06 2.37
C MET A 80 20.64 11.56 0.92
N ASP A 81 21.35 10.89 0.00
CA ASP A 81 21.38 11.30 -1.40
C ASP A 81 20.00 11.17 -2.05
N ILE A 82 19.24 10.12 -1.71
CA ILE A 82 17.85 9.93 -2.18
C ILE A 82 16.91 10.89 -1.45
N PHE A 83 17.04 11.02 -0.13
CA PHE A 83 16.15 11.89 0.65
C PHE A 83 16.31 13.37 0.26
N ASN A 84 17.54 13.84 0.03
CA ASN A 84 17.82 15.19 -0.47
C ASN A 84 17.18 15.46 -1.85
N GLN A 85 17.12 14.47 -2.75
CA GLN A 85 16.41 14.62 -4.03
C GLN A 85 14.89 14.82 -3.86
N ILE A 86 14.30 14.35 -2.75
CA ILE A 86 12.90 14.65 -2.40
C ILE A 86 12.76 16.05 -1.80
N LEU A 87 13.71 16.48 -0.96
CA LEU A 87 13.76 17.83 -0.40
C LEU A 87 13.99 18.91 -1.47
N GLU A 88 14.76 18.61 -2.52
CA GLU A 88 14.97 19.49 -3.69
C GLU A 88 13.69 19.72 -4.53
N LEU A 89 12.59 19.01 -4.23
CA LEU A 89 11.27 19.20 -4.84
C LEU A 89 10.32 20.07 -3.99
N ASP A 90 10.70 20.45 -2.76
CA ASP A 90 9.95 21.42 -1.98
C ASP A 90 10.11 22.83 -2.60
N ASP A 91 9.00 23.57 -2.74
CA ASP A 91 9.00 24.92 -3.33
C ASP A 91 9.71 25.97 -2.43
N ASP A 92 9.79 25.71 -1.11
CA ASP A 92 10.46 26.54 -0.10
C ASP A 92 10.87 25.72 1.15
N ASP A 93 11.44 26.39 2.16
CA ASP A 93 11.92 25.78 3.41
C ASP A 93 10.79 25.24 4.33
N THR A 94 9.51 25.26 3.94
CA THR A 94 8.41 24.66 4.74
C THR A 94 8.43 23.14 4.74
N HIS A 95 9.07 22.54 3.72
CA HIS A 95 9.10 21.11 3.48
C HIS A 95 7.72 20.45 3.38
N ASP A 96 6.72 21.17 2.87
CA ASP A 96 5.33 20.68 2.84
C ASP A 96 5.13 19.46 1.92
N PHE A 97 5.79 19.41 0.74
CA PHE A 97 5.65 18.30 -0.20
C PHE A 97 6.37 17.03 0.30
N SER A 98 7.61 17.17 0.73
CA SER A 98 8.39 16.06 1.26
C SER A 98 7.77 15.50 2.55
N ARG A 99 7.18 16.35 3.39
CA ARG A 99 6.43 15.92 4.60
C ARG A 99 5.15 15.16 4.25
N GLU A 100 4.33 15.64 3.31
CA GLU A 100 3.13 14.92 2.83
C GLU A 100 3.49 13.53 2.30
N MET A 101 4.56 13.43 1.51
CA MET A 101 5.06 12.18 0.95
C MET A 101 5.52 11.18 2.03
N VAL A 102 6.10 11.68 3.13
CA VAL A 102 6.51 10.87 4.28
C VAL A 102 5.30 10.45 5.15
N GLU A 103 4.30 11.31 5.33
CA GLU A 103 3.05 10.98 6.05
C GLU A 103 2.21 9.91 5.31
N GLU A 104 2.13 10.01 3.98
CA GLU A 104 1.51 8.99 3.13
C GLU A 104 2.26 7.65 3.23
N TYR A 105 3.59 7.66 3.23
CA TYR A 105 4.38 6.45 3.44
C TYR A 105 4.11 5.78 4.80
N TYR A 106 3.97 6.55 5.89
CA TYR A 106 3.62 5.98 7.20
C TYR A 106 2.27 5.25 7.17
N THR A 107 1.29 5.83 6.47
CA THR A 107 -0.04 5.25 6.29
C THR A 107 0.03 3.95 5.47
N GLN A 108 0.76 3.97 4.35
CA GLN A 108 0.98 2.78 3.51
C GLN A 108 1.73 1.67 4.27
N ALA A 109 2.77 2.00 5.02
CA ALA A 109 3.56 1.04 5.79
C ALA A 109 2.73 0.37 6.89
N ALA A 110 1.96 1.15 7.65
CA ALA A 110 1.05 0.62 8.68
C ALA A 110 0.04 -0.38 8.08
N GLN A 111 -0.68 0.01 7.03
CA GLN A 111 -1.63 -0.88 6.36
C GLN A 111 -0.95 -2.14 5.79
N THR A 112 0.26 -1.99 5.23
CA THR A 112 1.01 -3.13 4.68
C THR A 112 1.43 -4.12 5.77
N PHE A 113 1.75 -3.64 6.97
CA PHE A 113 2.08 -4.50 8.10
C PHE A 113 0.87 -5.29 8.63
N ASP A 114 -0.31 -4.67 8.68
CA ASP A 114 -1.55 -5.37 9.04
C ASP A 114 -1.92 -6.43 7.99
N ASP A 115 -1.81 -6.09 6.69
CA ASP A 115 -1.97 -7.02 5.57
C ASP A 115 -0.96 -8.19 5.64
N MET A 116 0.29 -7.93 6.05
CA MET A 116 1.33 -8.95 6.21
C MET A 116 1.04 -9.91 7.37
N ASP A 117 0.55 -9.42 8.51
CA ASP A 117 0.16 -10.27 9.65
C ASP A 117 -1.06 -11.15 9.31
N ALA A 118 -2.02 -10.61 8.53
CA ALA A 118 -3.13 -11.38 8.00
C ALA A 118 -2.65 -12.48 7.04
N ALA A 119 -1.79 -12.14 6.08
CA ALA A 119 -1.23 -13.11 5.12
C ALA A 119 -0.35 -14.18 5.78
N LEU A 120 0.37 -13.85 6.86
CA LEU A 120 1.08 -14.84 7.71
C LEU A 120 0.09 -15.83 8.36
N THR A 121 -1.04 -15.34 8.85
CA THR A 121 -2.07 -16.17 9.49
C THR A 121 -2.72 -17.14 8.50
N GLU A 122 -2.98 -16.66 7.27
CA GLU A 122 -3.50 -17.46 6.15
C GLU A 122 -2.43 -18.32 5.47
N LYS A 123 -1.15 -18.05 5.73
CA LYS A 123 0.04 -18.67 5.10
C LYS A 123 0.16 -18.40 3.61
N ASP A 124 -0.35 -17.27 3.14
CA ASP A 124 -0.29 -16.87 1.73
C ASP A 124 1.09 -16.29 1.37
N LEU A 125 1.98 -17.17 0.93
CA LEU A 125 3.33 -16.81 0.47
C LEU A 125 3.34 -15.89 -0.76
N VAL A 126 2.30 -15.93 -1.60
CA VAL A 126 2.20 -15.07 -2.80
C VAL A 126 1.85 -13.65 -2.36
N LYS A 127 0.82 -13.48 -1.53
CA LYS A 127 0.46 -12.19 -0.94
C LYS A 127 1.59 -11.62 -0.08
N LEU A 128 2.32 -12.44 0.68
CA LEU A 128 3.52 -12.01 1.40
C LEU A 128 4.63 -11.52 0.46
N SER A 129 4.86 -12.19 -0.67
CA SER A 129 5.80 -11.73 -1.71
C SER A 129 5.38 -10.37 -2.27
N ASP A 130 4.11 -10.21 -2.60
CA ASP A 130 3.58 -8.98 -3.22
C ASP A 130 3.59 -7.78 -2.26
N LEU A 131 3.24 -8.00 -0.99
CA LEU A 131 3.36 -6.99 0.07
C LEU A 131 4.82 -6.59 0.32
N GLY A 132 5.73 -7.57 0.32
CA GLY A 132 7.18 -7.31 0.39
C GLY A 132 7.67 -6.49 -0.79
N HIS A 133 7.20 -6.79 -2.01
CA HIS A 133 7.53 -6.01 -3.20
C HIS A 133 7.00 -4.56 -3.13
N PHE A 134 5.75 -4.39 -2.67
CA PHE A 134 5.12 -3.08 -2.51
C PHE A 134 5.88 -2.20 -1.52
N LEU A 135 6.07 -2.66 -0.29
CA LEU A 135 6.74 -1.87 0.75
C LEU A 135 8.22 -1.61 0.43
N LYS A 136 8.90 -2.54 -0.27
CA LYS A 136 10.23 -2.30 -0.84
C LYS A 136 10.25 -1.07 -1.75
N GLY A 137 9.27 -0.96 -2.65
CA GLY A 137 9.15 0.15 -3.60
C GLY A 137 8.91 1.50 -2.89
N SER A 138 7.92 1.57 -2.00
CA SER A 138 7.63 2.80 -1.26
C SER A 138 8.81 3.22 -0.37
N SER A 139 9.47 2.26 0.30
CA SER A 139 10.65 2.53 1.14
C SER A 139 11.85 3.05 0.35
N ALA A 140 12.14 2.44 -0.80
CA ALA A 140 13.25 2.85 -1.67
C ALA A 140 13.08 4.29 -2.19
N THR A 141 11.84 4.71 -2.43
CA THR A 141 11.52 6.06 -2.95
C THR A 141 11.86 7.16 -1.94
N LEU A 142 11.77 6.89 -0.64
CA LEU A 142 12.18 7.79 0.44
C LEU A 142 13.60 7.50 0.98
N GLY A 143 14.36 6.62 0.33
CA GLY A 143 15.71 6.25 0.74
C GLY A 143 15.79 5.39 2.01
N ILE A 144 14.70 4.75 2.45
CA ILE A 144 14.66 3.94 3.68
C ILE A 144 15.27 2.55 3.41
N THR A 145 16.59 2.47 3.54
CA THR A 145 17.46 1.39 3.08
C THR A 145 17.27 0.06 3.80
N HIS A 146 17.11 0.08 5.12
CA HIS A 146 16.93 -1.15 5.91
C HIS A 146 15.59 -1.83 5.61
N VAL A 147 14.48 -1.07 5.68
CA VAL A 147 13.14 -1.56 5.34
C VAL A 147 13.11 -2.10 3.90
N GLN A 148 13.67 -1.35 2.93
CA GLN A 148 13.80 -1.81 1.54
C GLN A 148 14.50 -3.18 1.44
N SER A 149 15.64 -3.34 2.13
CA SER A 149 16.47 -4.55 2.06
C SER A 149 15.77 -5.76 2.69
N SER A 150 15.15 -5.58 3.84
CA SER A 150 14.41 -6.64 4.53
C SER A 150 13.12 -7.02 3.79
N CYS A 151 12.42 -6.05 3.18
CA CYS A 151 11.27 -6.30 2.30
C CYS A 151 11.65 -7.04 1.01
N GLU A 152 12.84 -6.82 0.44
CA GLU A 152 13.35 -7.64 -0.66
C GLU A 152 13.52 -9.11 -0.23
N LYS A 153 14.03 -9.37 0.97
CA LYS A 153 14.13 -10.76 1.49
C LYS A 153 12.76 -11.40 1.67
N ILE A 154 11.76 -10.67 2.19
CA ILE A 154 10.36 -11.14 2.26
C ILE A 154 9.85 -11.52 0.86
N GLN A 155 10.09 -10.67 -0.14
CA GLN A 155 9.72 -10.94 -1.54
C GLN A 155 10.33 -12.26 -2.04
N ARG A 156 11.63 -12.49 -1.83
CA ARG A 156 12.30 -13.71 -2.31
C ARG A 156 11.87 -14.97 -1.55
N TYR A 157 11.69 -14.88 -0.23
CA TYR A 157 11.22 -16.01 0.57
C TYR A 157 9.78 -16.39 0.24
N GLY A 158 8.90 -15.42 -0.07
CA GLY A 158 7.55 -15.70 -0.59
C GLY A 158 7.56 -16.43 -1.95
N GLN A 159 8.62 -16.24 -2.73
CA GLN A 159 8.91 -16.98 -3.97
C GLN A 159 9.66 -18.30 -3.75
N LEU A 160 9.76 -18.77 -2.48
CA LEU A 160 10.48 -19.97 -2.06
C LEU A 160 11.99 -19.95 -2.38
N ARG A 161 12.65 -18.79 -2.38
CA ARG A 161 14.08 -18.66 -2.74
C ARG A 161 14.90 -17.92 -1.70
N ASP A 162 15.97 -18.56 -1.25
CA ASP A 162 17.01 -17.95 -0.43
C ASP A 162 18.26 -17.74 -1.29
N GLU A 163 18.35 -16.56 -1.91
CA GLU A 163 19.47 -16.20 -2.80
C GLU A 163 20.79 -15.99 -2.02
N GLU A 164 20.74 -15.70 -0.72
CA GLU A 164 21.94 -15.56 0.14
C GLU A 164 22.61 -16.91 0.39
N LYS A 165 21.81 -17.98 0.55
CA LYS A 165 22.30 -19.36 0.72
C LYS A 165 22.36 -20.14 -0.59
N GLY A 166 21.78 -19.63 -1.67
CA GLY A 166 21.69 -20.30 -2.97
C GLY A 166 20.81 -21.55 -2.96
N ILE A 167 19.72 -21.55 -2.16
CA ILE A 167 18.82 -22.70 -2.00
C ILE A 167 17.37 -22.31 -2.26
N ASP A 168 16.59 -23.26 -2.76
CA ASP A 168 15.13 -23.20 -2.71
C ASP A 168 14.64 -23.60 -1.31
N LEU A 169 13.54 -22.99 -0.86
CA LEU A 169 12.89 -23.21 0.42
C LEU A 169 11.64 -24.08 0.24
N ASN A 170 11.22 -24.78 1.30
CA ASN A 170 9.83 -25.23 1.41
C ASN A 170 8.98 -24.21 2.17
N ASP A 171 7.66 -24.31 2.02
CA ASP A 171 6.67 -23.39 2.58
C ASP A 171 6.89 -23.11 4.07
N LYS A 172 7.20 -24.15 4.87
CA LYS A 172 7.44 -23.97 6.30
C LYS A 172 8.70 -23.13 6.56
N GLN A 173 9.79 -23.40 5.85
CA GLN A 173 11.03 -22.62 5.99
C GLN A 173 10.82 -21.16 5.55
N ALA A 174 10.09 -20.93 4.46
CA ALA A 174 9.73 -19.60 4.00
C ALA A 174 8.91 -18.85 5.04
N LEU A 175 7.83 -19.44 5.56
CA LEU A 175 6.99 -18.83 6.60
C LEU A 175 7.78 -18.55 7.90
N ASP A 176 8.61 -19.49 8.36
CA ASP A 176 9.44 -19.31 9.56
C ASP A 176 10.41 -18.12 9.39
N LEU A 177 10.99 -17.93 8.19
CA LEU A 177 11.92 -16.83 7.88
C LEU A 177 11.19 -15.50 7.66
N ILE A 178 10.07 -15.49 6.95
CA ILE A 178 9.25 -14.29 6.70
C ILE A 178 8.68 -13.76 8.01
N THR A 179 8.27 -14.63 8.94
CA THR A 179 7.79 -14.22 10.27
C THR A 179 8.86 -13.45 11.05
N GLN A 180 10.12 -13.92 11.01
CA GLN A 180 11.24 -13.23 11.64
C GLN A 180 11.54 -11.89 10.95
N LEU A 181 11.50 -11.85 9.62
CA LEU A 181 11.72 -10.62 8.86
C LEU A 181 10.62 -9.59 9.08
N ILE A 182 9.34 -9.95 9.14
CA ILE A 182 8.26 -8.97 9.40
C ILE A 182 8.45 -8.32 10.77
N ALA A 183 8.86 -9.08 11.79
CA ALA A 183 9.20 -8.53 13.10
C ALA A 183 10.41 -7.57 13.02
N GLN A 184 11.44 -7.91 12.24
CA GLN A 184 12.61 -7.05 12.00
C GLN A 184 12.24 -5.77 11.24
N VAL A 185 11.50 -5.86 10.13
CA VAL A 185 11.06 -4.72 9.31
C VAL A 185 10.25 -3.72 10.13
N LYS A 186 9.37 -4.20 11.02
CA LYS A 186 8.60 -3.33 11.93
C LYS A 186 9.50 -2.50 12.88
N VAL A 187 10.62 -3.08 13.33
CA VAL A 187 11.63 -2.35 14.13
C VAL A 187 12.41 -1.37 13.25
N GLU A 188 12.87 -1.79 12.07
CA GLU A 188 13.59 -0.95 11.11
C GLU A 188 12.75 0.27 10.68
N TYR A 189 11.46 0.05 10.41
CA TYR A 189 10.48 1.11 10.14
C TYR A 189 10.36 2.06 11.33
N SER A 190 10.21 1.56 12.57
CA SER A 190 10.10 2.44 13.74
C SER A 190 11.34 3.30 13.97
N VAL A 191 12.53 2.78 13.65
CA VAL A 191 13.79 3.53 13.69
C VAL A 191 13.82 4.62 12.61
N ALA A 192 13.45 4.31 11.37
CA ALA A 192 13.36 5.26 10.26
C ALA A 192 12.32 6.36 10.52
N GLU A 193 11.12 5.98 10.98
CA GLU A 193 10.03 6.88 11.33
C GLU A 193 10.44 7.87 12.43
N LYS A 194 11.13 7.38 13.47
CA LYS A 194 11.68 8.23 14.54
C LYS A 194 12.75 9.19 14.02
N TRP A 195 13.62 8.74 13.12
CA TRP A 195 14.64 9.59 12.49
C TRP A 195 13.98 10.72 11.70
N MET A 196 13.03 10.40 10.83
CA MET A 196 12.33 11.39 9.98
C MET A 196 11.53 12.39 10.82
N LYS A 197 10.77 11.92 11.83
CA LYS A 197 10.02 12.80 12.75
C LYS A 197 10.93 13.78 13.51
N ASN A 198 12.13 13.34 13.90
CA ASN A 198 13.11 14.23 14.52
C ASN A 198 13.66 15.25 13.51
N TRP A 199 14.01 14.80 12.29
CA TRP A 199 14.55 15.66 11.24
C TRP A 199 13.59 16.82 10.89
N TYR A 200 12.32 16.54 10.59
CA TYR A 200 11.34 17.58 10.27
C TYR A 200 11.09 18.55 11.43
N LYS A 201 11.13 18.04 12.67
CA LYS A 201 11.04 18.89 13.86
C LYS A 201 12.25 19.83 13.97
N GLU A 202 13.46 19.31 13.76
CA GLU A 202 14.68 20.13 13.82
C GLU A 202 14.75 21.18 12.72
N GLN A 203 14.16 20.96 11.54
CA GLN A 203 14.03 22.03 10.54
C GLN A 203 12.97 23.07 10.93
N SER A 204 11.83 22.61 11.46
CA SER A 204 10.77 23.52 11.97
C SER A 204 11.27 24.42 13.10
N ASP A 205 12.10 23.90 14.00
CA ASP A 205 12.66 24.64 15.15
C ASP A 205 13.78 25.63 14.76
N LYS A 206 14.38 25.52 13.56
CA LYS A 206 15.47 26.42 13.10
C LYS A 206 14.98 27.79 12.62
N GLY A 207 13.75 27.85 12.09
CA GLY A 207 13.14 29.06 11.55
C GLY A 207 13.85 29.62 10.30
N PRO A 208 13.27 30.65 9.65
CA PRO A 208 13.95 31.35 8.56
C PRO A 208 15.21 32.03 9.11
N SER A 209 16.34 31.75 8.48
CA SER A 209 17.61 32.43 8.79
C SER A 209 17.53 33.89 8.30
N GLU A 210 17.59 34.84 9.23
CA GLU A 210 17.46 36.29 9.00
C GLU A 210 18.68 36.91 8.27
#